data_AF-A0A3E0WF77-F1
#
_entry.id   AF-A0A3E0WF77-F1
#
_cell.length_a   1.000
_cell.length_b   1.000
_cell.length_c   1.000
_cell.angle_alpha   90.00
_cell.angle_beta   90.00
_cell.angle_gamma   90.00
#
_symmetry.space_group_name_H-M   'P 1'
#
loop_
_entity.id
_entity.type
_entity.pdbx_description
1 polymer ?
#
loop_
_entity_poly.entity_id
_entity_poly.type
_entity_poly.pdbx_seq_one_letter_code
_entity_poly.pdbx_strand_id
1 'polypeptide(L)' 'MDPTRRLMFWLKVPYAADVALVLIGVTLLVGGQSMGWWVLVFAAVRAIVGTVALLWIAPRMIAKRSQTP' A
#
# COMPACT_ATOMS: atom_id res chain seq x y z
N MET A 1 10.29 -20.56 8.86
CA MET A 1 10.22 -19.28 8.13
C MET A 1 10.15 -18.15 9.15
N ASP A 2 11.10 -17.21 9.10
CA ASP A 2 11.11 -16.05 10.00
C ASP A 2 9.77 -15.29 9.96
N PRO A 3 9.07 -15.11 11.11
CA PRO A 3 7.81 -14.36 11.17
C PRO A 3 7.95 -12.94 10.62
N THR A 4 9.13 -12.33 10.82
CA THR A 4 9.48 -10.99 10.33
C THR A 4 9.56 -10.93 8.80
N ARG A 5 10.12 -11.95 8.15
CA ARG A 5 10.18 -12.03 6.67
C ARG A 5 8.79 -12.14 6.05
N ARG A 6 7.90 -12.93 6.67
CA ARG A 6 6.51 -13.06 6.24
C ARG A 6 5.76 -11.74 6.41
N LEU A 7 5.97 -11.03 7.52
CA LEU A 7 5.38 -9.71 7.75
C LEU A 7 5.84 -8.67 6.70
N MET A 8 7.14 -8.61 6.42
CA MET A 8 7.70 -7.73 5.38
C MET A 8 7.18 -8.08 3.98
N PHE A 9 7.00 -9.37 3.67
CA PHE A 9 6.40 -9.80 2.40
C PHE A 9 4.98 -9.27 2.25
N TRP A 10 4.14 -9.46 3.27
CA TRP A 10 2.75 -8.96 3.27
C TRP A 10 2.65 -7.44 3.22
N LEU A 11 3.68 -6.72 3.69
CA LEU A 11 3.76 -5.27 3.57
C LEU A 11 4.21 -4.81 2.18
N LYS A 12 5.12 -5.55 1.54
CA LYS A 12 5.68 -5.18 0.24
C LYS A 12 4.72 -5.44 -0.92
N VAL A 13 3.89 -6.48 -0.81
CA VAL A 13 2.87 -6.86 -1.81
C VAL A 13 1.89 -5.71 -2.12
N PRO A 14 1.21 -5.08 -1.14
CA PRO A 14 0.28 -3.99 -1.43
C PRO A 14 0.99 -2.79 -2.06
N TYR A 15 2.19 -2.44 -1.60
CA TYR A 15 3.00 -1.38 -2.21
C TYR A 15 3.34 -1.67 -3.67
N ALA A 16 3.75 -2.90 -3.99
CA ALA A 16 4.01 -3.31 -5.37
C ALA A 16 2.74 -3.27 -6.24
N ALA A 17 1.58 -3.64 -5.67
CA ALA A 17 0.30 -3.56 -6.34
C ALA A 17 -0.10 -2.10 -6.63
N ASP A 18 0.13 -1.18 -5.70
CA ASP A 18 -0.13 0.25 -5.91
C ASP A 18 0.74 0.82 -7.04
N VAL A 19 2.02 0.45 -7.10
CA VAL A 19 2.92 0.84 -8.22
C VAL A 19 2.40 0.30 -9.55
N ALA A 20 2.01 -0.98 -9.59
CA ALA A 20 1.44 -1.57 -10.80
C ALA A 20 0.15 -0.87 -11.23
N LEU A 21 -0.72 -0.53 -10.28
CA LEU A 21 -1.96 0.22 -10.52
C LEU A 21 -1.69 1.60 -11.13
N VAL A 22 -0.69 2.32 -10.61
CA VAL A 22 -0.27 3.61 -11.17
C VAL A 22 0.23 3.44 -12.60
N LEU A 23 1.11 2.46 -12.85
CA LEU A 23 1.60 2.17 -14.19
C LEU A 23 0.44 1.86 -15.15
N ILE A 24 -0.49 0.98 -14.76
CA ILE A 24 -1.68 0.66 -15.56
C ILE A 24 -2.50 1.91 -15.84
N GLY A 25 -2.80 2.73 -14.83
CA GLY A 25 -3.55 3.97 -15.00
C GLY A 25 -2.88 4.93 -15.99
N VAL A 26 -1.56 5.10 -15.91
CA VAL A 26 -0.79 5.92 -16.85
C VAL A 26 -0.85 5.34 -18.25
N THR A 27 -0.65 4.04 -18.44
CA THR A 27 -0.71 3.40 -19.76
C THR A 27 -2.09 3.55 -20.40
N LEU A 28 -3.17 3.45 -19.61
CA LEU A 28 -4.54 3.67 -20.09
C LEU A 28 -4.76 5.12 -20.57
N LEU A 29 -4.23 6.10 -19.83
CA LEU A 29 -4.31 7.51 -20.23
C LEU A 29 -3.53 7.82 -21.50
N VAL A 30 -2.31 7.25 -21.63
CA VAL A 30 -1.51 7.36 -22.86
C VAL A 30 -2.24 6.72 -24.05
N GLY A 31 -2.99 5.64 -23.81
CA GLY A 31 -3.87 5.01 -24.80
C GLY A 31 -5.19 5.74 -25.08
N GLY A 32 -5.41 6.93 -24.50
CA GLY A 32 -6.61 7.74 -24.71
C GLY A 32 -7.86 7.27 -23.96
N GLN A 33 -7.73 6.30 -23.04
CA GLN A 33 -8.86 5.82 -22.25
C GLN A 33 -9.03 6.65 -20.97
N SER A 34 -10.12 7.41 -20.89
CA SER A 34 -10.48 8.22 -19.71
C SER A 34 -10.61 7.42 -18.42
N MET A 35 -10.80 6.10 -18.51
CA MET A 35 -10.87 5.21 -17.35
C MET A 35 -9.57 5.17 -16.54
N GLY A 36 -8.43 5.50 -17.15
CA GLY A 36 -7.15 5.63 -16.46
C GLY A 36 -7.17 6.63 -15.30
N TRP A 37 -7.97 7.71 -15.39
CA TRP A 37 -8.13 8.67 -14.30
C TRP A 37 -8.73 8.03 -13.05
N TRP A 38 -9.76 7.19 -13.22
CA TRP A 38 -10.37 6.48 -12.10
C TRP A 38 -9.42 5.45 -11.47
N VAL A 39 -8.60 4.79 -12.28
CA VAL A 39 -7.56 3.88 -11.80
C VAL A 39 -6.51 4.63 -10.97
N LEU A 40 -6.08 5.81 -11.42
CA LEU A 40 -5.13 6.64 -10.67
C LEU A 40 -5.72 7.20 -9.38
N VAL A 41 -6.98 7.65 -9.40
CA VAL A 41 -7.69 8.09 -8.18
C VAL A 41 -7.79 6.95 -7.17
N PHE A 42 -8.16 5.74 -7.63
CA PHE A 42 -8.20 4.57 -6.78
C PHE A 42 -6.83 4.25 -6.17
N ALA A 43 -5.77 4.26 -6.98
CA ALA A 43 -4.41 4.02 -6.52
C ALA A 43 -3.98 5.07 -5.48
N ALA A 44 -4.30 6.34 -5.71
CA ALA A 44 -3.98 7.44 -4.79
C ALA A 44 -4.72 7.29 -3.45
N VAL A 45 -6.03 7.04 -3.48
CA VAL A 45 -6.82 6.81 -2.26
C VAL A 45 -6.29 5.60 -1.49
N ARG A 46 -5.95 4.51 -2.19
CA ARG A 46 -5.43 3.31 -1.55
C ARG A 46 -4.07 3.52 -0.91
N ALA A 47 -3.17 4.24 -1.56
CA ALA A 47 -1.88 4.61 -0.99
C ALA A 47 -2.04 5.47 0.28
N ILE A 48 -2.99 6.42 0.28
CA ILE A 48 -3.32 7.22 1.46
C ILE A 48 -3.84 6.33 2.59
N VAL A 49 -4.81 5.46 2.31
CA VAL A 49 -5.38 4.54 3.33
C VAL A 49 -4.30 3.61 3.88
N GLY A 50 -3.42 3.07 3.03
CA GLY A 50 -2.28 2.25 3.46
C GLY A 50 -1.31 3.00 4.36
N THR A 51 -1.01 4.26 4.02
CA THR A 51 -0.13 5.13 4.82
C THR A 51 -0.76 5.46 6.17
N VAL A 52 -2.05 5.83 6.20
CA VAL A 52 -2.78 6.10 7.44
C VAL A 52 -2.84 4.86 8.32
N ALA A 53 -3.12 3.70 7.73
CA ALA A 53 -3.13 2.43 8.45
C ALA A 53 -1.76 2.14 9.08
N LEU A 54 -0.66 2.37 8.36
CA LEU A 54 0.68 2.20 8.91
C LEU A 54 0.99 3.19 10.03
N LEU A 55 0.66 4.47 9.85
CA LEU A 55 0.90 5.50 10.86
C LEU A 55 0.07 5.31 12.13
N TRP A 56 -1.09 4.65 12.06
CA TRP A 56 -1.91 4.33 13.23
C TRP A 56 -1.58 2.97 13.86
N ILE A 57 -1.31 1.95 13.05
CA ILE A 57 -1.06 0.58 13.52
C ILE A 57 0.37 0.43 14.02
N ALA A 58 1.37 1.02 13.35
CA ALA A 58 2.77 0.92 13.75
C ALA A 58 3.04 1.43 15.19
N PRO A 59 2.59 2.62 15.63
CA PRO A 59 2.80 3.07 17.00
C PRO A 59 2.07 2.19 18.01
N ARG A 60 0.87 1.69 17.69
CA ARG A 60 0.13 0.75 18.56
C ARG A 60 0.84 -0.59 18.71
N MET A 61 1.45 -1.10 17.64
CA MET A 61 2.22 -2.35 17.68
C MET A 61 3.54 -2.20 18.44
N ILE A 62 4.24 -1.08 18.27
CA ILE A 62 5.47 -0.77 19.03
C ILE A 62 5.15 -0.65 20.52
N ALA A 63 4.10 0.10 20.87
CA ALA A 63 3.64 0.24 22.25
C ALA A 63 3.27 -1.11 22.89
N LYS A 64 2.63 -2.02 22.14
CA LYS A 64 2.30 -3.37 22.62
C LYS A 64 3.51 -4.29 22.82
N ARG A 65 4.58 -4.12 22.02
CA ARG A 65 5.83 -4.90 22.18
C ARG A 65 6.65 -4.43 23.38
N SER A 66 6.58 -3.16 23.76
CA SER A 66 7.27 -2.62 24.93
C SER A 66 6.65 -3.05 26.27
N GLN A 67 5.46 -3.67 26.26
CA GLN A 67 4.75 -4.14 27.46
C GLN A 67 4.92 -5.65 27.73
N THR A 68 5.67 -6.37 26.90
CA THR A 68 6.12 -7.72 27.24
C THR A 68 7.42 -7.62 28.05
N PRO A 69 7.44 -8.08 29.33
CA PRO A 69 8.61 -8.03 30.19
C PRO A 69 9.76 -8.92 29.69
#